data_AF-A0A2A3XTL1-F1
#
_entry.id   AF-A0A2A3XTL1-F1
#
_cell.length_a   1.000
_cell.length_b   1.000
_cell.length_c   1.000
_cell.angle_alpha   90.00
_cell.angle_beta   90.00
_cell.angle_gamma   90.00
#
_symmetry.space_group_name_H-M   'P 1'
#
loop_
_entity.id
_entity.type
_entity.pdbx_description
1 polymer ?
#
loop_
_entity_poly.entity_id
_entity_poly.type
_entity_poly.pdbx_seq_one_letter_code
_entity_poly.pdbx_strand_id
1 'polypeptide(L)' 'MKNPLGRPYGTMKEPASLGWKPERANKERFAELAKQAGMSAASFFDLMVETLEIDERGLPTWVPKDDNKGQLPIDKP' A
#
# COMPACT_ATOMS: atom_id res chain seq x y z
N MET A 1 29.68 6.21 -4.89
CA MET A 1 29.09 4.86 -4.82
C MET A 1 27.69 4.91 -5.41
N LYS A 2 27.38 4.13 -6.46
CA LYS A 2 26.02 4.05 -7.03
C LYS A 2 25.15 3.21 -6.08
N ASN A 3 24.04 3.76 -5.62
CA ASN A 3 23.10 3.06 -4.73
C ASN A 3 22.43 1.91 -5.52
N PRO A 4 22.71 0.63 -5.21
CA PRO A 4 22.26 -0.51 -6.03
C PRO A 4 20.75 -0.77 -5.96
N LEU A 5 20.03 -0.07 -5.07
CA LEU A 5 18.60 -0.22 -4.84
C LEU A 5 17.75 0.82 -5.59
N GLY A 6 18.36 1.70 -6.39
CA GLY A 6 17.64 2.69 -7.18
C GLY A 6 17.02 2.11 -8.44
N ARG A 7 15.85 2.62 -8.87
CA ARG A 7 15.33 2.31 -10.22
C ARG A 7 16.37 2.69 -11.28
N PRO A 8 16.47 1.92 -12.39
CA PRO A 8 17.32 2.31 -13.50
C PRO A 8 16.97 3.71 -14.00
N TYR A 9 17.99 4.52 -14.27
CA TYR A 9 17.82 5.90 -14.71
C TYR A 9 17.00 5.95 -16.01
N GLY A 10 16.04 6.89 -16.10
CA GLY A 10 15.18 7.06 -17.29
C GLY A 10 13.98 6.11 -17.40
N THR A 11 13.72 5.25 -16.41
CA THR A 11 12.55 4.33 -16.41
C THR A 11 11.27 4.94 -15.83
N MET A 12 11.39 6.03 -15.08
CA MET A 12 10.26 6.69 -14.43
C MET A 12 9.61 7.68 -15.40
N LYS A 13 8.36 7.44 -15.80
CA LYS A 13 7.63 8.31 -16.75
C LYS A 13 7.12 9.57 -16.08
N GLU A 14 6.47 9.43 -14.93
CA GLU A 14 5.81 10.53 -14.23
C GLU A 14 5.93 10.32 -12.70
N PRO A 15 6.98 10.86 -12.05
CA PRO A 15 7.14 10.75 -10.60
C PRO A 15 6.12 11.61 -9.85
N ALA A 16 5.49 11.03 -8.83
CA ALA A 16 4.61 11.74 -7.90
C ALA A 16 5.11 11.65 -6.45
N SER A 17 4.94 12.72 -5.68
CA SER A 17 5.26 12.73 -4.25
C SER A 17 4.06 12.25 -3.43
N LEU A 18 4.30 11.38 -2.44
CA LEU A 18 3.27 10.98 -1.49
C LEU A 18 3.03 12.13 -0.50
N GLY A 19 1.88 12.81 -0.62
CA GLY A 19 1.52 13.98 0.20
C GLY A 19 0.99 13.65 1.61
N TRP A 20 0.86 12.36 1.94
CA TRP A 20 0.32 11.88 3.21
C TRP A 20 1.42 11.37 4.14
N LYS A 21 1.15 11.43 5.46
CA LYS A 21 2.11 11.04 6.50
C LYS A 21 1.63 9.76 7.19
N PRO A 22 2.26 8.60 6.93
CA PRO A 22 1.93 7.38 7.66
C PRO A 22 2.57 7.38 9.06
N GLU A 23 2.11 6.47 9.90
CA GLU A 23 2.78 6.15 11.17
C GLU A 23 4.24 5.73 10.95
N ARG A 24 5.15 6.20 11.81
CA ARG A 24 6.60 5.97 11.68
C ARG A 24 6.93 4.48 11.62
N ALA A 25 6.36 3.69 12.53
CA ALA A 25 6.62 2.25 12.62
C ALA A 25 6.21 1.52 11.32
N ASN A 26 5.08 1.89 10.72
CA ASN A 26 4.62 1.30 9.47
C ASN A 26 5.52 1.68 8.29
N LYS A 27 5.99 2.93 8.26
CA LYS A 27 6.95 3.39 7.24
C LYS A 27 8.27 2.61 7.32
N GLU A 28 8.80 2.41 8.52
CA GLU A 28 10.04 1.67 8.75
C GLU A 28 9.89 0.22 8.32
N ARG A 29 8.81 -0.44 8.75
CA ARG A 29 8.49 -1.82 8.35
C ARG A 29 8.37 -1.96 6.83
N PHE A 30 7.70 -1.02 6.17
CA PHE A 30 7.57 -1.02 4.71
C PHE A 30 8.94 -0.88 4.00
N ALA A 31 9.82 -0.01 4.50
CA ALA A 31 11.16 0.16 3.97
C ALA A 31 12.04 -1.09 4.16
N GLU A 32 11.89 -1.79 5.28
CA GLU A 32 12.56 -3.07 5.53
C GLU A 32 12.12 -4.15 4.54
N LEU A 33 10.81 -4.27 4.28
CA LEU A 33 10.27 -5.20 3.28
C LEU A 33 10.81 -4.91 1.88
N ALA A 34 10.81 -3.63 1.47
CA ALA A 34 11.37 -3.22 0.19
C ALA A 34 12.86 -3.59 0.08
N LYS A 35 13.63 -3.36 1.15
CA LYS A 35 15.05 -3.73 1.21
C LYS A 35 15.26 -5.24 1.09
N GLN A 36 14.47 -6.05 1.80
CA GLN A 36 14.52 -7.51 1.71
C GLN A 36 14.18 -8.01 0.30
N ALA A 37 13.25 -7.33 -0.38
CA ALA A 37 12.91 -7.60 -1.78
C ALA A 37 13.95 -7.07 -2.79
N GLY A 38 15.01 -6.38 -2.34
CA GLY A 38 16.02 -5.78 -3.22
C GLY A 38 15.50 -4.59 -4.03
N MET A 39 14.41 -3.94 -3.59
CA MET A 39 13.74 -2.85 -4.29
C MET A 39 13.88 -1.52 -3.53
N SER A 40 13.77 -0.40 -4.25
CA SER A 40 13.49 0.88 -3.59
C SER A 40 12.08 0.86 -2.99
N ALA A 41 11.87 1.61 -1.90
CA ALA A 41 10.56 1.77 -1.30
C ALA A 41 9.49 2.25 -2.31
N ALA A 42 9.85 3.18 -3.22
CA ALA A 42 8.96 3.62 -4.28
C ALA A 42 8.61 2.49 -5.27
N SER A 43 9.58 1.67 -5.66
CA SER A 43 9.30 0.55 -6.58
C SER A 43 8.44 -0.53 -5.94
N PHE A 44 8.70 -0.80 -4.66
CA PHE A 44 7.93 -1.74 -3.89
C PHE A 44 6.49 -1.24 -3.68
N PHE A 45 6.31 0.07 -3.52
CA PHE A 45 4.98 0.68 -3.43
C PHE A 45 4.20 0.51 -4.73
N ASP A 46 4.79 0.85 -5.87
CA ASP A 46 4.13 0.70 -7.17
C ASP A 46 3.75 -0.76 -7.41
N LEU A 47 4.68 -1.71 -7.16
CA LEU A 47 4.40 -3.14 -7.30
C LEU A 47 3.27 -3.61 -6.36
N MET A 48 3.28 -3.15 -5.11
CA MET A 48 2.23 -3.47 -4.14
C MET A 48 0.87 -3.03 -4.68
N VAL A 49 0.75 -1.80 -5.22
CA VAL A 49 -0.51 -1.26 -5.76
C VAL A 49 -0.96 -2.02 -7.01
N GLU A 50 -0.04 -2.33 -7.92
CA GLU A 50 -0.33 -3.07 -9.16
C GLU A 50 -0.80 -4.51 -8.92
N THR A 51 -0.49 -5.09 -7.75
CA THR A 51 -0.73 -6.51 -7.43
C THR A 51 -1.80 -6.73 -6.36
N LEU A 52 -2.51 -5.68 -5.92
CA LEU A 52 -3.59 -5.83 -4.96
C LEU A 52 -4.68 -6.77 -5.50
N GLU A 53 -5.11 -7.73 -4.69
CA GLU A 53 -6.33 -8.46 -4.97
C GLU A 53 -7.51 -7.53 -4.70
N ILE A 54 -8.30 -7.26 -5.74
CA ILE A 54 -9.40 -6.30 -5.71
C ILE A 54 -10.74 -7.05 -5.67
N ASP A 55 -11.64 -6.61 -4.80
CA ASP A 55 -13.00 -7.12 -4.70
C ASP A 55 -13.97 -6.45 -5.69
N GLU A 56 -15.23 -6.87 -5.67
CA GLU A 56 -16.31 -6.33 -6.53
C GLU A 56 -16.58 -4.82 -6.35
N ARG A 57 -16.11 -4.20 -5.26
CA ARG A 57 -16.23 -2.76 -5.00
C ARG A 57 -15.10 -1.95 -5.65
N GLY A 58 -14.10 -2.61 -6.23
CA GLY A 58 -12.88 -1.95 -6.69
C GLY A 58 -11.92 -1.62 -5.55
N LEU A 59 -12.04 -2.28 -4.39
CA LEU A 59 -11.17 -2.07 -3.23
C LEU A 59 -10.34 -3.31 -2.92
N PRO A 60 -9.17 -3.16 -2.27
CA PRO A 60 -8.43 -4.33 -1.79
C PRO A 60 -9.25 -5.18 -0.84
N THR A 61 -9.13 -6.51 -0.93
CA THR A 61 -9.95 -7.47 -0.16
C THR A 61 -9.85 -7.32 1.36
N TRP A 62 -8.76 -6.74 1.87
CA TRP A 62 -8.52 -6.46 3.28
C TRP A 62 -9.10 -5.12 3.75
N VAL A 63 -9.63 -4.26 2.87
CA VAL A 63 -10.35 -3.05 3.27
C VAL A 63 -11.68 -3.45 3.91
N PRO A 64 -11.91 -3.09 5.19
CA PRO A 64 -13.11 -3.51 5.91
C PRO A 64 -14.39 -3.22 5.14
N LYS A 65 -15.36 -4.13 5.27
CA LYS A 65 -16.72 -3.90 4.81
C LYS A 65 -17.44 -3.11 5.91
N ASP A 66 -18.16 -2.06 5.51
CA ASP A 66 -19.12 -1.43 6.40
C ASP A 66 -20.31 -2.40 6.56
N ASP A 67 -20.21 -3.29 7.54
CA ASP A 67 -21.23 -4.29 7.88
C ASP A 67 -22.50 -3.64 8.47
N ASN A 68 -22.57 -2.31 8.54
CA ASN A 68 -23.69 -1.54 9.08
C ASN A 68 -24.90 -1.46 8.13
N LYS A 69 -24.81 -1.98 6.90
CA LYS A 69 -25.97 -2.14 6.01
C LYS A 69 -26.74 -3.42 6.36
N GLY A 70 -27.39 -3.46 7.53
CA GLY A 70 -28.29 -4.56 7.88
C GLY A 70 -28.38 -4.98 9.35
N GLN A 71 -27.76 -4.26 10.28
CA GLN A 71 -28.06 -4.49 11.70
C GLN A 71 -29.51 -4.07 11.97
N LEU A 72 -30.40 -5.04 12.14
CA LEU A 72 -31.67 -4.82 12.83
C LEU A 72 -31.34 -4.37 14.26
N PRO A 73 -32.02 -3.36 14.81
CA PRO A 73 -31.85 -3.02 16.22
C PRO A 73 -32.12 -4.28 17.04
N ILE A 74 -31.13 -4.67 17.85
CA ILE A 74 -31.32 -5.75 18.82
C ILE A 74 -32.26 -5.18 19.87
N ASP A 75 -33.56 -5.49 19.76
CA ASP A 75 -34.51 -5.21 20.82
C ASP A 75 -34.01 -5.92 22.08
N LYS A 76 -33.57 -5.12 23.06
CA LYS A 76 -33.16 -5.62 24.36
C LYS A 76 -34.43 -6.00 25.14
N PRO A 77 -34.49 -7.19 25.78
CA PRO A 77 -35.55 -7.52 26.72
C PRO A 77 -35.46 -6.68 28.00
#